data_AF-A0A417EYZ7-F1
#
_entry.id   AF-A0A417EYZ7-F1
#
_cell.length_a   1.000
_cell.length_b   1.000
_cell.length_c   1.000
_cell.angle_alpha   90.00
_cell.angle_beta   90.00
_cell.angle_gamma   90.00
#
_symmetry.space_group_name_H-M   'P 1'
#
loop_
_entity.id
_entity.type
_entity.pdbx_description
1 polymer ?
#
loop_
_entity_poly.entity_id
_entity_poly.type
_entity_poly.pdbx_seq_one_letter_code
_entity_poly.pdbx_strand_id
1 'polypeptide(L)'
;MNFTVAGTSLLNNGEVIANFVPRIRGVYSAEPEEPPWLLLEVTREGAPTQTIVWPAEQLDQLNLEKLIFGCISRDARGRSTRNLVATYLRMQLSQCDLPRGQYFDQTGWQQIDGRHHYFPDPAPENRLAEPPEGGSPPYLIAEGASIFRLSVDPTLSVATAVEQLIRTFGRHFDIYLPVWGYSLFSVCRSFLQDSGLPTACILYLIATQDFGKTATAKTLCQLFDDSSGCMADVYDAGSTMSAMERALMTTRDRSVLLDDIYIGTNKAKQRERLASAAALLRFAANETKRTKTQGSTNVYVSCAAGLVVTGEIPMEASSDVTRCIIVRIREKLAGSSNPVDLESLRHTAATAMQGFLAWFGERYEEFRSRIKSEMESQLAAVKSAPNERVKKSLFELYWLLCRFFDYAEAVGAVSAVAKGEFVRATAQALTEVWHNIAEELRRIENCPKTIRAAIISGVEQQAFSYSTHKGCICVKLPALTKYLQELYRRSDLSEQYVAARLRQYNLLSIDASKKSTKKIYGKRYLCIPISRLKLGSHQV
;
A
#
# COMPACT_ATOMS: atom_id res chain seq x y z
N MET A 1 34.92 32.21 -17.94
CA MET A 1 34.96 32.64 -16.53
C MET A 1 36.18 32.03 -15.89
N ASN A 2 36.89 32.75 -15.03
CA ASN A 2 38.09 32.24 -14.37
C ASN A 2 37.83 32.13 -12.86
N PHE A 3 37.50 30.92 -12.40
CA PHE A 3 37.23 30.66 -10.99
C PHE A 3 38.50 30.26 -10.27
N THR A 4 38.73 30.83 -9.09
CA THR A 4 39.86 30.48 -8.22
C THR A 4 39.39 30.36 -6.76
N VAL A 5 40.09 29.54 -5.99
CA VAL A 5 39.84 29.37 -4.55
C VAL A 5 40.94 30.08 -3.79
N ALA A 6 40.58 31.02 -2.90
CA ALA A 6 41.50 31.70 -2.00
C ALA A 6 41.09 31.40 -0.55
N GLY A 7 41.88 30.56 0.14
CA GLY A 7 41.48 30.02 1.44
C GLY A 7 40.17 29.25 1.34
N THR A 8 39.15 29.69 2.08
CA THR A 8 37.79 29.13 2.02
C THR A 8 36.80 30.02 1.26
N SER A 9 37.27 30.96 0.44
CA SER A 9 36.42 31.82 -0.40
C SER A 9 36.55 31.45 -1.87
N LEU A 10 35.43 31.53 -2.59
CA LEU A 10 35.38 31.33 -4.04
C LEU A 10 35.45 32.69 -4.74
N LEU A 11 36.35 32.81 -5.71
CA LEU A 11 36.54 34.01 -6.51
C LEU A 11 36.18 33.74 -7.97
N ASN A 12 35.71 34.77 -8.67
CA ASN A 12 35.58 34.78 -10.13
C ASN A 12 36.26 36.03 -10.68
N ASN A 13 37.22 35.84 -11.59
CA ASN A 13 38.05 36.91 -12.15
C ASN A 13 38.73 37.79 -11.08
N GLY A 14 39.12 37.20 -9.94
CA GLY A 14 39.79 37.89 -8.84
C GLY A 14 38.88 38.58 -7.82
N GLU A 15 37.55 38.61 -8.04
CA GLU A 15 36.58 39.14 -7.06
C GLU A 15 35.94 38.01 -6.25
N VAL A 16 35.78 38.23 -4.93
CA VAL A 16 35.08 37.28 -4.06
C VAL A 16 33.61 37.20 -4.46
N ILE A 17 33.16 36.00 -4.76
CA ILE A 17 31.76 35.70 -5.10
C ILE A 17 31.06 34.87 -4.03
N ALA A 18 31.80 34.15 -3.18
CA ALA A 18 31.24 33.47 -2.02
C ALA A 18 32.27 33.35 -0.90
N ASN A 19 31.80 33.38 0.35
CA ASN A 19 32.63 33.15 1.55
C ASN A 19 32.83 31.66 1.88
N PHE A 20 32.46 30.78 0.96
CA PHE A 20 32.57 29.33 1.06
C PHE A 20 33.05 28.76 -0.28
N VAL A 21 33.51 27.51 -0.28
CA VAL A 21 33.90 26.77 -1.49
C VAL A 21 33.03 25.52 -1.60
N PRO A 22 32.15 25.43 -2.61
CA PRO A 22 31.39 24.21 -2.86
C PRO A 22 32.17 23.27 -3.80
N ARG A 23 32.22 21.99 -3.49
CA ARG A 23 32.90 20.95 -4.26
C ARG A 23 31.96 19.78 -4.52
N ILE A 24 32.02 19.22 -5.72
CA ILE A 24 31.29 17.98 -6.03
C ILE A 24 32.17 16.82 -5.59
N ARG A 25 31.68 16.02 -4.65
CA ARG A 25 32.35 14.82 -4.17
C ARG A 25 32.04 13.62 -5.04
N GLY A 26 30.82 13.50 -5.54
CA GLY A 26 30.41 12.39 -6.39
C GLY A 26 29.09 12.65 -7.10
N VAL A 27 28.83 11.83 -8.11
CA VAL A 27 27.67 11.90 -9.00
C VAL A 27 26.91 10.58 -8.93
N TYR A 28 25.62 10.63 -8.59
CA TYR A 28 24.83 9.45 -8.27
C TYR A 28 23.57 9.40 -9.12
N SER A 29 23.21 8.24 -9.65
CA SER A 29 21.98 8.11 -10.45
C SER A 29 21.18 6.91 -9.96
N ALA A 30 19.85 7.00 -9.97
CA ALA A 30 19.01 5.84 -9.65
C ALA A 30 19.02 4.84 -10.81
N GLU A 31 18.89 5.35 -12.05
CA GLU A 31 19.11 4.61 -13.28
C GLU A 31 20.08 5.39 -14.21
N PRO A 32 20.77 4.71 -15.16
CA PRO A 32 21.71 5.38 -16.06
C PRO A 32 21.11 6.50 -16.92
N GLU A 33 19.80 6.44 -17.17
CA GLU A 33 19.07 7.42 -17.99
C GLU A 33 18.46 8.57 -17.16
N GLU A 34 18.45 8.45 -15.83
CA GLU A 34 17.85 9.46 -14.95
C GLU A 34 18.81 10.62 -14.64
N PRO A 35 18.29 11.84 -14.40
CA PRO A 35 19.10 12.97 -14.00
C PRO A 35 19.91 12.66 -12.72
N PRO A 36 21.23 12.94 -12.71
CA PRO A 36 22.05 12.59 -11.56
C PRO A 36 21.82 13.53 -10.38
N TRP A 37 22.11 13.00 -9.20
CA TRP A 37 22.22 13.68 -7.92
C TRP A 37 23.68 13.93 -7.57
N LEU A 38 23.94 15.07 -6.95
CA LEU A 38 25.29 15.53 -6.63
C LEU A 38 25.47 15.49 -5.12
N LEU A 39 26.52 14.80 -4.66
CA LEU A 39 27.02 14.98 -3.29
C LEU A 39 27.91 16.22 -3.28
N LEU A 40 27.42 17.30 -2.69
CA LEU A 40 28.13 18.56 -2.57
C LEU A 40 28.76 18.67 -1.19
N GLU A 41 30.03 19.02 -1.14
CA GLU A 41 30.79 19.39 0.04
C GLU A 41 30.96 20.91 0.06
N VAL A 42 30.69 21.54 1.20
CA VAL A 42 30.81 22.99 1.37
C VAL A 42 31.78 23.28 2.52
N THR A 43 32.89 23.92 2.20
CA THR A 43 33.92 24.34 3.16
C THR A 43 33.84 25.84 3.40
N ARG A 44 33.90 26.25 4.67
CA ARG A 44 33.85 27.66 5.11
C ARG A 44 34.81 27.87 6.28
N GLU A 45 35.38 29.06 6.38
CA GLU A 45 36.24 29.44 7.50
C GLU A 45 35.51 29.32 8.85
N GLY A 46 36.20 28.73 9.84
CA GLY A 46 35.69 28.61 11.20
C GLY A 46 34.46 27.71 11.37
N ALA A 47 34.12 26.88 10.37
CA ALA A 47 33.00 25.96 10.42
C ALA A 47 33.41 24.55 9.97
N PRO A 48 32.80 23.50 10.53
CA PRO A 48 32.99 22.15 10.01
C PRO A 48 32.49 22.08 8.57
N THR A 49 33.17 21.26 7.76
CA THR A 49 32.73 20.92 6.41
C THR A 49 31.32 20.32 6.46
N GLN A 50 30.44 20.78 5.58
CA GLN A 50 29.06 20.30 5.49
C GLN A 50 28.81 19.63 4.14
N THR A 51 27.99 18.59 4.13
CA THR A 51 27.61 17.88 2.91
C THR A 51 26.11 17.99 2.66
N ILE A 52 25.72 18.19 1.41
CA ILE A 52 24.32 18.16 0.98
C ILE A 52 24.18 17.34 -0.30
N VAL A 53 23.00 16.78 -0.53
CA VAL A 53 22.67 16.09 -1.79
C VAL A 53 21.73 16.99 -2.59
N TRP A 54 22.02 17.21 -3.88
CA TRP A 54 21.23 18.11 -4.72
C TRP A 54 21.06 17.57 -6.15
N PRO A 55 19.87 17.64 -6.77
CA PRO A 55 19.67 17.18 -8.15
C PRO A 55 20.41 18.09 -9.14
N ALA A 56 21.21 17.50 -10.03
CA ALA A 56 22.08 18.24 -10.96
C ALA A 56 21.29 19.15 -11.91
N GLU A 57 20.10 18.71 -12.34
CA GLU A 57 19.21 19.48 -13.21
C GLU A 57 18.66 20.76 -12.55
N GLN A 58 18.65 20.83 -11.21
CA GLN A 58 18.12 21.97 -10.46
C GLN A 58 19.23 22.83 -9.86
N LEU A 59 20.46 22.78 -10.40
CA LEU A 59 21.57 23.60 -9.91
C LEU A 59 21.28 25.12 -9.96
N ASP A 60 20.44 25.59 -10.89
CA ASP A 60 20.02 27.01 -10.92
C ASP A 60 19.12 27.42 -9.74
N GLN A 61 18.49 26.44 -9.09
CA GLN A 61 17.64 26.66 -7.93
C GLN A 61 18.42 26.51 -6.60
N LEU A 62 19.69 26.08 -6.68
CA LEU A 62 20.53 25.86 -5.50
C LEU A 62 20.72 27.16 -4.72
N ASN A 63 20.36 27.12 -3.44
CA ASN A 63 20.50 28.26 -2.54
C ASN A 63 21.18 27.85 -1.22
N LEU A 64 22.51 27.82 -1.26
CA LEU A 64 23.34 27.45 -0.11
C LEU A 64 23.16 28.39 1.09
N GLU A 65 22.76 29.66 0.89
CA GLU A 65 22.48 30.59 1.98
C GLU A 65 21.27 30.17 2.83
N LYS A 66 20.30 29.44 2.22
CA LYS A 66 19.14 28.90 2.92
C LYS A 66 19.40 27.51 3.50
N LEU A 67 20.25 26.73 2.84
CA LEU A 67 20.54 25.34 3.22
C LEU A 67 21.61 25.25 4.31
N ILE A 68 22.58 26.16 4.30
CA ILE A 68 23.75 26.15 5.19
C ILE A 68 23.89 27.52 5.85
N PHE A 69 23.71 27.55 7.16
CA PHE A 69 23.81 28.79 7.94
C PHE A 69 25.20 29.43 7.80
N GLY A 70 25.24 30.73 7.49
CA GLY A 70 26.47 31.51 7.36
C GLY A 70 27.13 31.47 5.98
N CYS A 71 26.58 30.71 5.02
CA CYS A 71 26.96 30.82 3.61
C CYS A 71 26.42 32.13 3.01
N ILE A 72 27.26 32.83 2.27
CA ILE A 72 26.95 34.10 1.60
C ILE A 72 27.48 34.03 0.16
N SER A 73 26.59 34.27 -0.81
CA SER A 73 26.88 34.34 -2.24
C SER A 73 26.61 35.76 -2.75
N ARG A 74 27.50 36.68 -2.42
CA ARG A 74 27.41 38.09 -2.84
C ARG A 74 28.77 38.64 -3.26
N ASP A 75 28.76 39.54 -4.24
CA ASP A 75 29.94 40.32 -4.62
C ASP A 75 30.20 41.47 -3.63
N ALA A 76 31.31 42.20 -3.83
CA ALA A 76 31.67 43.36 -3.01
C ALA A 76 30.63 44.50 -3.02
N ARG A 77 29.68 44.49 -3.97
CA ARG A 77 28.58 45.46 -4.10
C ARG A 77 27.27 44.92 -3.50
N GLY A 78 27.29 43.74 -2.88
CA GLY A 78 26.14 43.09 -2.27
C GLY A 78 25.18 42.42 -3.26
N ARG A 79 25.53 42.32 -4.55
CA ARG A 79 24.69 41.66 -5.56
C ARG A 79 24.81 40.14 -5.44
N SER A 80 23.71 39.44 -5.68
CA SER A 80 23.69 37.97 -5.67
C SER A 80 24.60 37.39 -6.75
N THR A 81 25.47 36.46 -6.35
CA THR A 81 26.40 35.73 -7.23
C THR A 81 26.05 34.24 -7.33
N ARG A 82 24.86 33.82 -6.87
CA ARG A 82 24.44 32.41 -6.84
C ARG A 82 24.58 31.70 -8.20
N ASN A 83 24.26 32.38 -9.30
CA ASN A 83 24.41 31.80 -10.65
C ASN A 83 25.87 31.54 -11.01
N LEU A 84 26.82 32.33 -10.48
CA LEU A 84 28.25 32.09 -10.66
C LEU A 84 28.70 30.87 -9.86
N VAL A 85 28.15 30.67 -8.66
CA VAL A 85 28.37 29.45 -7.86
C VAL A 85 27.83 28.22 -8.58
N ALA A 86 26.61 28.28 -9.13
CA ALA A 86 26.05 27.19 -9.94
C ALA A 86 26.88 26.92 -11.21
N THR A 87 27.40 27.97 -11.84
CA THR A 87 28.30 27.83 -13.00
C THR A 87 29.62 27.15 -12.62
N TYR A 88 30.21 27.50 -11.47
CA TYR A 88 31.40 26.84 -10.95
C TYR A 88 31.16 25.34 -10.70
N LEU A 89 30.01 24.96 -10.16
CA LEU A 89 29.62 23.55 -10.00
C LEU A 89 29.46 22.83 -11.34
N ARG A 90 28.85 23.46 -12.35
CA ARG A 90 28.77 22.89 -13.71
C ARG A 90 30.15 22.70 -14.35
N MET A 91 31.08 23.61 -14.09
CA MET A 91 32.46 23.45 -14.54
C MET A 91 33.10 22.22 -13.88
N GLN A 92 32.93 22.01 -12.57
CA GLN A 92 33.39 20.78 -11.92
C GLN A 92 32.79 19.51 -12.56
N LEU A 93 31.49 19.49 -12.87
CA LEU A 93 30.84 18.35 -13.53
C LEU A 93 31.41 18.01 -14.90
N SER A 94 31.90 19.01 -15.63
CA SER A 94 32.41 18.85 -17.00
C SER A 94 33.92 18.60 -17.06
N GLN A 95 34.66 18.99 -16.03
CA GLN A 95 36.12 19.04 -16.05
C GLN A 95 36.78 18.06 -15.08
N CYS A 96 36.05 17.57 -14.07
CA CYS A 96 36.59 16.65 -13.07
C CYS A 96 36.17 15.21 -13.39
N ASP A 97 37.10 14.28 -13.20
CA ASP A 97 36.77 12.85 -13.12
C ASP A 97 36.18 12.59 -11.73
N LEU A 98 34.84 12.58 -11.66
CA LEU A 98 34.10 12.49 -10.42
C LEU A 98 33.67 11.04 -10.17
N PRO A 99 33.83 10.52 -8.94
CA PRO A 99 33.38 9.18 -8.61
C PRO A 99 31.86 9.08 -8.79
N ARG A 100 31.43 7.94 -9.34
CA ARG A 100 30.03 7.65 -9.62
C ARG A 100 29.50 6.58 -8.69
N GLY A 101 28.23 6.72 -8.33
CA GLY A 101 27.54 5.75 -7.48
C GLY A 101 26.05 5.64 -7.81
N GLN A 102 25.35 4.79 -7.05
CA GLN A 102 23.91 4.62 -7.16
C GLN A 102 23.16 5.56 -6.21
N TYR A 103 22.00 6.07 -6.63
CA TYR A 103 21.12 6.86 -5.78
C TYR A 103 19.83 6.07 -5.51
N PHE A 104 19.59 5.70 -4.26
CA PHE A 104 18.38 4.98 -3.85
C PHE A 104 17.35 5.96 -3.29
N ASP A 105 16.33 6.27 -4.06
CA ASP A 105 15.26 7.22 -3.71
C ASP A 105 14.06 6.56 -3.00
N GLN A 106 14.05 5.23 -2.94
CA GLN A 106 12.95 4.40 -2.42
C GLN A 106 13.47 3.25 -1.55
N THR A 107 12.59 2.76 -0.67
CA THR A 107 12.78 1.53 0.09
C THR A 107 12.66 0.29 -0.81
N GLY A 108 12.99 -0.89 -0.30
CA GLY A 108 12.86 -2.17 -0.99
C GLY A 108 14.17 -2.80 -1.44
N TRP A 109 14.08 -3.80 -2.32
CA TRP A 109 15.25 -4.54 -2.81
C TRP A 109 16.12 -3.69 -3.75
N GLN A 110 17.42 -3.66 -3.45
CA GLN A 110 18.45 -3.00 -4.25
C GLN A 110 19.63 -3.94 -4.48
N GLN A 111 20.29 -3.78 -5.62
CA GLN A 111 21.49 -4.54 -5.94
C GLN A 111 22.74 -3.68 -5.73
N ILE A 112 23.62 -4.11 -4.82
CA ILE A 112 24.89 -3.45 -4.49
C ILE A 112 26.00 -4.50 -4.65
N ASP A 113 27.03 -4.20 -5.45
CA ASP A 113 28.17 -5.10 -5.68
C ASP A 113 27.77 -6.54 -6.05
N GLY A 114 26.71 -6.68 -6.83
CA GLY A 114 26.16 -7.97 -7.26
C GLY A 114 25.35 -8.72 -6.20
N ARG A 115 25.20 -8.18 -4.99
CA ARG A 115 24.39 -8.74 -3.89
C ARG A 115 23.07 -7.97 -3.73
N HIS A 116 22.03 -8.67 -3.31
CA HIS A 116 20.72 -8.07 -3.08
C HIS A 116 20.53 -7.73 -1.60
N HIS A 117 20.20 -6.47 -1.33
CA HIS A 117 19.97 -5.93 -0.01
C HIS A 117 18.59 -5.29 0.05
N TYR A 118 17.91 -5.43 1.18
CA TYR A 118 16.62 -4.78 1.40
C TYR A 118 16.83 -3.46 2.14
N PHE A 119 16.39 -2.34 1.56
CA PHE A 119 16.42 -1.03 2.18
C PHE A 119 15.07 -0.63 2.81
N PRO A 120 15.09 0.12 3.92
CA PRO A 120 16.25 0.55 4.68
C PRO A 120 16.74 -0.62 5.53
N ASP A 121 17.95 -1.11 5.22
CA ASP A 121 18.56 -2.17 6.01
C ASP A 121 18.72 -1.64 7.45
N PRO A 122 18.35 -2.41 8.48
CA PRO A 122 18.64 -2.07 9.86
C PRO A 122 20.13 -2.13 10.24
N ALA A 123 21.05 -2.57 9.37
CA ALA A 123 22.47 -2.42 9.64
C ALA A 123 22.85 -0.92 9.73
N PRO A 124 23.25 -0.40 10.91
CA PRO A 124 23.61 1.01 11.09
C PRO A 124 24.82 1.45 10.24
N GLU A 125 25.57 0.47 9.72
CA GLU A 125 26.84 0.59 9.01
C GLU A 125 26.70 1.26 7.63
N ASN A 126 25.49 1.25 7.06
CA ASN A 126 25.24 1.67 5.68
C ASN A 126 24.35 2.92 5.57
N ARG A 127 24.11 3.63 6.69
CA ARG A 127 23.56 4.98 6.60
C ARG A 127 24.61 5.91 6.02
N LEU A 128 24.21 6.75 5.08
CA LEU A 128 24.93 7.97 4.75
C LEU A 128 25.26 8.76 6.02
N ALA A 129 26.47 8.62 6.56
CA ALA A 129 27.05 9.60 7.49
C ALA A 129 28.53 9.38 7.84
N GLU A 130 29.16 8.25 7.53
CA GLU A 130 30.62 8.16 7.65
C GLU A 130 31.19 7.72 6.30
N PRO A 131 31.42 8.67 5.35
CA PRO A 131 32.31 8.37 4.25
C PRO A 131 33.60 7.80 4.85
N PRO A 132 34.14 6.66 4.35
CA PRO A 132 35.46 6.21 4.77
C PRO A 132 36.41 7.41 4.68
N GLU A 133 37.20 7.67 5.71
CA GLU A 133 38.02 8.89 5.83
C GLU A 133 38.60 9.30 4.46
N GLY A 134 38.03 10.36 3.85
CA GLY A 134 38.49 10.93 2.58
C GLY A 134 37.83 10.44 1.27
N GLY A 135 36.87 9.50 1.27
CA GLY A 135 36.24 8.94 0.05
C GLY A 135 34.89 9.52 -0.36
N SER A 136 34.36 9.06 -1.51
CA SER A 136 32.95 9.23 -1.91
C SER A 136 32.26 7.86 -1.81
N PRO A 137 31.09 7.76 -1.16
CA PRO A 137 30.44 6.47 -0.95
C PRO A 137 30.03 5.83 -2.29
N PRO A 138 29.94 4.49 -2.36
CA PRO A 138 29.51 3.79 -3.57
C PRO A 138 28.02 4.02 -3.91
N TYR A 139 27.22 4.44 -2.92
CA TYR A 139 25.81 4.78 -3.10
C TYR A 139 25.35 5.85 -2.11
N LEU A 140 24.22 6.49 -2.43
CA LEU A 140 23.48 7.40 -1.56
C LEU A 140 22.05 6.88 -1.38
N ILE A 141 21.45 7.17 -0.22
CA ILE A 141 20.04 6.91 0.07
C ILE A 141 19.36 8.25 0.29
N ALA A 142 18.23 8.49 -0.38
CA ALA A 142 17.46 9.72 -0.18
C ALA A 142 17.02 9.84 1.28
N GLU A 143 17.01 11.08 1.80
CA GLU A 143 16.57 11.38 3.16
C GLU A 143 15.19 10.77 3.43
N GLY A 144 14.24 10.98 2.51
CA GLY A 144 12.88 10.45 2.60
C GLY A 144 12.76 8.92 2.61
N ALA A 145 13.74 8.18 2.09
CA ALA A 145 13.80 6.72 2.21
C ALA A 145 14.53 6.26 3.48
N SER A 146 15.52 7.03 3.92
CA SER A 146 16.38 6.72 5.08
C SER A 146 15.71 6.87 6.45
N ILE A 147 14.58 7.60 6.51
CA ILE A 147 13.83 7.83 7.76
C ILE A 147 13.10 6.57 8.25
N PHE A 148 12.86 5.60 7.38
CA PHE A 148 12.11 4.40 7.74
C PHE A 148 13.02 3.34 8.36
N ARG A 149 12.50 2.57 9.33
CA ARG A 149 13.24 1.49 9.98
C ARG A 149 12.29 0.37 10.39
N LEU A 150 12.73 -0.88 10.36
CA LEU A 150 11.96 -1.95 11.00
C LEU A 150 11.91 -1.72 12.51
N SER A 151 10.74 -1.92 13.09
CA SER A 151 10.49 -1.75 14.53
C SER A 151 11.01 -2.95 15.33
N VAL A 152 12.29 -3.27 15.19
CA VAL A 152 12.90 -4.47 15.79
C VAL A 152 13.04 -4.33 17.31
N ASP A 153 12.87 -5.45 18.02
CA ASP A 153 13.32 -5.57 19.41
C ASP A 153 14.83 -5.92 19.42
N PRO A 154 15.71 -5.02 19.89
CA PRO A 154 17.16 -5.26 19.89
C PRO A 154 17.59 -6.30 20.94
N THR A 155 16.72 -6.65 21.88
CA THR A 155 17.00 -7.64 22.93
C THR A 155 16.64 -9.06 22.50
N LEU A 156 15.85 -9.20 21.44
CA LEU A 156 15.34 -10.48 20.97
C LEU A 156 16.23 -11.05 19.87
N SER A 157 16.70 -12.29 20.05
CA SER A 157 17.40 -12.97 18.97
C SER A 157 16.46 -13.27 17.81
N VAL A 158 16.99 -13.28 16.59
CA VAL A 158 16.23 -13.60 15.38
C VAL A 158 15.52 -14.95 15.46
N ALA A 159 16.21 -16.00 15.96
CA ALA A 159 15.63 -17.33 16.11
C ALA A 159 14.46 -17.34 17.12
N THR A 160 14.64 -16.66 18.26
CA THR A 160 13.59 -16.54 19.28
C THR A 160 12.38 -15.76 18.75
N ALA A 161 12.61 -14.69 17.99
CA ALA A 161 11.55 -13.89 17.38
C ALA A 161 10.71 -14.73 16.42
N VAL A 162 11.36 -15.52 15.56
CA VAL A 162 10.69 -16.42 14.62
C VAL A 162 9.90 -17.50 15.38
N GLU A 163 10.48 -18.10 16.41
CA GLU A 163 9.80 -19.11 17.23
C GLU A 163 8.53 -18.54 17.90
N GLN A 164 8.62 -17.37 18.52
CA GLN A 164 7.49 -16.70 19.18
C GLN A 164 6.40 -16.32 18.17
N LEU A 165 6.78 -15.83 17.00
CA LEU A 165 5.85 -15.47 15.94
C LEU A 165 5.10 -16.71 15.43
N ILE A 166 5.81 -17.80 15.16
CA ILE A 166 5.22 -19.07 14.69
C ILE A 166 4.28 -19.67 15.76
N ARG A 167 4.66 -19.64 17.04
CA ARG A 167 3.78 -20.04 18.14
C ARG A 167 2.49 -19.22 18.18
N THR A 168 2.57 -17.93 17.83
CA THR A 168 1.40 -17.06 17.72
C THR A 168 0.50 -17.47 16.56
N PHE A 169 1.06 -17.84 15.41
CA PHE A 169 0.30 -18.35 14.27
C PHE A 169 -0.55 -19.56 14.64
N GLY A 170 -0.03 -20.44 15.52
CA GLY A 170 -0.73 -21.62 16.01
C GLY A 170 -2.07 -21.37 16.71
N ARG A 171 -2.38 -20.12 17.08
CA ARG A 171 -3.67 -19.77 17.68
C ARG A 171 -4.80 -19.66 16.64
N HIS A 172 -4.48 -19.11 15.46
CA HIS A 172 -5.44 -18.88 14.37
C HIS A 172 -4.71 -18.93 13.02
N PHE A 173 -4.38 -20.13 12.55
CA PHE A 173 -3.62 -20.32 11.30
C PHE A 173 -4.33 -19.72 10.07
N ASP A 174 -5.65 -19.84 10.01
CA ASP A 174 -6.52 -19.32 8.95
C ASP A 174 -6.51 -17.79 8.84
N ILE A 175 -6.06 -17.10 9.90
CA ILE A 175 -5.99 -15.64 9.96
C ILE A 175 -4.54 -15.17 9.87
N TYR A 176 -3.67 -15.65 10.76
CA TYR A 176 -2.33 -15.11 10.87
C TYR A 176 -1.41 -15.54 9.73
N LEU A 177 -1.54 -16.76 9.18
CA LEU A 177 -0.69 -17.18 8.05
C LEU A 177 -0.97 -16.38 6.78
N PRO A 178 -2.23 -16.17 6.34
CA PRO A 178 -2.47 -15.34 5.16
C PRO A 178 -2.06 -13.88 5.34
N VAL A 179 -2.24 -13.33 6.55
CA VAL A 179 -1.81 -11.95 6.86
C VAL A 179 -0.30 -11.83 6.83
N TRP A 180 0.42 -12.76 7.47
CA TRP A 180 1.88 -12.80 7.43
C TRP A 180 2.42 -13.04 6.01
N GLY A 181 1.80 -13.97 5.27
CA GLY A 181 2.12 -14.21 3.86
C GLY A 181 1.97 -12.95 3.01
N TYR A 182 0.99 -12.10 3.32
CA TYR A 182 0.85 -10.81 2.66
C TYR A 182 1.89 -9.77 3.09
N SER A 183 2.33 -9.79 4.35
CA SER A 183 3.45 -8.97 4.81
C SER A 183 4.74 -9.34 4.06
N LEU A 184 5.02 -10.63 3.91
CA LEU A 184 6.11 -11.15 3.08
C LEU A 184 5.94 -10.72 1.62
N PHE A 185 4.73 -10.83 1.07
CA PHE A 185 4.42 -10.37 -0.29
C PHE A 185 4.72 -8.89 -0.47
N SER A 186 4.41 -8.05 0.53
CA SER A 186 4.65 -6.62 0.47
C SER A 186 6.15 -6.31 0.39
N VAL A 187 6.97 -6.94 1.24
CA VAL A 187 8.43 -6.74 1.23
C VAL A 187 9.15 -7.44 0.08
N CYS A 188 8.56 -8.47 -0.52
CA CYS A 188 9.11 -9.15 -1.69
C CYS A 188 8.46 -8.69 -3.00
N ARG A 189 7.72 -7.58 -3.00
CA ARG A 189 6.93 -7.17 -4.17
C ARG A 189 7.82 -6.89 -5.39
N SER A 190 8.88 -6.10 -5.26
CA SER A 190 9.82 -5.87 -6.37
C SER A 190 10.53 -7.14 -6.82
N PHE A 191 10.89 -8.04 -5.89
CA PHE A 191 11.40 -9.38 -6.25
C PHE A 191 10.42 -10.17 -7.14
N LEU A 192 9.13 -10.17 -6.79
CA LEU A 192 8.10 -10.84 -7.61
C LEU A 192 8.00 -10.20 -9.00
N GLN A 193 8.04 -8.85 -9.08
CA GLN A 193 8.04 -8.13 -10.36
C GLN A 193 9.28 -8.47 -11.20
N ASP A 194 10.47 -8.46 -10.59
CA ASP A 194 11.75 -8.79 -11.22
C ASP A 194 11.82 -10.25 -11.71
N SER A 195 11.02 -11.12 -11.08
CA SER A 195 10.83 -12.52 -11.45
C SER A 195 9.75 -12.72 -12.52
N GLY A 196 9.08 -11.65 -12.96
CA GLY A 196 8.02 -11.68 -13.97
C GLY A 196 6.67 -12.20 -13.45
N LEU A 197 6.45 -12.17 -12.12
CA LEU A 197 5.18 -12.51 -11.50
C LEU A 197 4.30 -11.25 -11.35
N PRO A 198 2.95 -11.41 -11.36
CA PRO A 198 2.07 -10.30 -11.09
C PRO A 198 2.22 -9.83 -9.63
N THR A 199 1.84 -8.58 -9.38
CA THR A 199 1.79 -7.99 -8.04
C THR A 199 0.47 -7.29 -7.75
N ALA A 200 -0.55 -7.52 -8.58
CA ALA A 200 -1.91 -7.06 -8.36
C ALA A 200 -2.64 -7.84 -7.25
N CYS A 201 -2.24 -7.61 -6.00
CA CYS A 201 -2.75 -8.30 -4.82
C CYS A 201 -3.01 -7.28 -3.69
N ILE A 202 -4.15 -7.40 -3.01
CA ILE A 202 -4.59 -6.52 -1.90
C ILE A 202 -5.01 -7.40 -0.72
N LEU A 203 -4.55 -7.10 0.50
CA LEU A 203 -5.07 -7.78 1.69
C LEU A 203 -6.33 -7.08 2.17
N TYR A 204 -7.41 -7.84 2.30
CA TYR A 204 -8.70 -7.33 2.75
C TYR A 204 -9.17 -8.09 3.99
N LEU A 205 -9.16 -7.42 5.14
CA LEU A 205 -9.59 -7.98 6.42
C LEU A 205 -11.06 -7.66 6.68
N ILE A 206 -11.88 -8.70 6.74
CA ILE A 206 -13.31 -8.60 7.05
C ILE A 206 -13.54 -9.10 8.47
N ALA A 207 -14.06 -8.25 9.35
CA ALA A 207 -14.44 -8.63 10.70
C ALA A 207 -15.58 -7.72 11.19
N THR A 208 -16.38 -8.24 12.12
CA THR A 208 -17.26 -7.39 12.94
C THR A 208 -16.41 -6.38 13.72
N GLN A 209 -17.01 -5.25 14.08
CA GLN A 209 -16.35 -4.26 14.94
C GLN A 209 -15.84 -4.92 16.23
N ASP A 210 -14.66 -4.50 16.70
CA ASP A 210 -13.97 -4.99 17.90
C ASP A 210 -13.45 -6.44 17.86
N PHE A 211 -13.41 -7.08 16.67
CA PHE A 211 -12.88 -8.45 16.52
C PHE A 211 -11.37 -8.49 16.25
N GLY A 212 -10.71 -7.33 16.15
CA GLY A 212 -9.25 -7.22 16.05
C GLY A 212 -8.67 -7.10 14.64
N LYS A 213 -9.46 -6.74 13.62
CA LYS A 213 -8.97 -6.51 12.23
C LYS A 213 -7.84 -5.49 12.15
N THR A 214 -8.05 -4.31 12.72
CA THR A 214 -7.07 -3.21 12.72
C THR A 214 -5.84 -3.56 13.53
N ALA A 215 -6.04 -4.17 14.70
CA ALA A 215 -4.96 -4.67 15.54
C ALA A 215 -4.06 -5.66 14.78
N THR A 216 -4.67 -6.63 14.10
CA THR A 216 -3.94 -7.65 13.32
C THR A 216 -3.15 -7.03 12.17
N ALA A 217 -3.77 -6.11 11.41
CA ALA A 217 -3.10 -5.40 10.32
C ALA A 217 -1.91 -4.57 10.82
N LYS A 218 -2.09 -3.79 11.90
CA LYS A 218 -1.03 -2.97 12.50
C LYS A 218 0.12 -3.83 13.01
N THR A 219 -0.20 -4.95 13.64
CA THR A 219 0.80 -5.84 14.27
C THR A 219 1.64 -6.59 13.24
N LEU A 220 1.02 -7.11 12.17
CA LEU A 220 1.71 -8.00 11.24
C LEU A 220 2.12 -7.32 9.93
N CYS A 221 1.45 -6.26 9.48
CA CYS A 221 1.74 -5.61 8.21
C CYS A 221 2.52 -4.30 8.37
N GLN A 222 2.27 -3.53 9.44
CA GLN A 222 2.87 -2.21 9.64
C GLN A 222 4.16 -2.30 10.48
N LEU A 223 5.15 -3.00 9.96
CA LEU A 223 6.39 -3.35 10.68
C LEU A 223 7.45 -2.23 10.71
N PHE A 224 7.22 -1.13 9.99
CA PHE A 224 8.17 -0.02 9.86
C PHE A 224 7.73 1.17 10.72
N ASP A 225 8.70 1.84 11.33
CA ASP A 225 8.57 3.13 11.97
C ASP A 225 9.14 4.24 11.08
N ASP A 226 8.63 5.46 11.26
CA ASP A 226 9.20 6.68 10.68
C ASP A 226 10.28 7.30 11.58
N SER A 227 10.80 8.48 11.21
CA SER A 227 11.83 9.19 11.97
C SER A 227 11.42 9.58 13.39
N SER A 228 10.12 9.62 13.69
CA SER A 228 9.59 9.93 15.03
C SER A 228 9.43 8.68 15.90
N GLY A 229 9.70 7.49 15.38
CA GLY A 229 9.44 6.23 16.06
C GLY A 229 7.97 5.82 16.05
N CYS A 230 7.14 6.48 15.23
CA CYS A 230 5.74 6.13 15.05
C CYS A 230 5.58 5.14 13.89
N MET A 231 4.54 4.30 13.98
CA MET A 231 4.14 3.40 12.90
C MET A 231 3.92 4.17 11.60
N ALA A 232 4.67 3.80 10.56
CA ALA A 232 4.59 4.43 9.26
C ALA A 232 3.39 3.91 8.42
N ASP A 233 2.98 4.70 7.43
CA ASP A 233 2.04 4.32 6.36
C ASP A 233 0.62 3.88 6.77
N VAL A 234 0.18 4.33 7.94
CA VAL A 234 -1.22 4.18 8.40
C VAL A 234 -2.03 5.41 7.99
N TYR A 235 -3.06 5.19 7.19
CA TYR A 235 -3.97 6.24 6.73
C TYR A 235 -5.40 5.95 7.16
N ASP A 236 -6.08 6.98 7.65
CA ASP A 236 -7.52 6.96 7.89
C ASP A 236 -8.30 7.39 6.64
N ALA A 237 -9.63 7.26 6.67
CA ALA A 237 -10.48 7.80 5.60
C ALA A 237 -10.71 9.33 5.62
N GLY A 238 -10.03 10.05 6.52
CA GLY A 238 -9.91 11.50 6.47
C GLY A 238 -8.88 11.97 5.45
N SER A 239 -7.92 11.11 5.11
CA SER A 239 -6.84 11.40 4.19
C SER A 239 -7.34 11.62 2.75
N THR A 240 -6.66 12.50 2.01
CA THR A 240 -7.05 12.79 0.63
C THR A 240 -6.62 11.67 -0.31
N MET A 241 -7.40 11.44 -1.38
CA MET A 241 -7.04 10.50 -2.46
C MET A 241 -5.63 10.72 -2.98
N SER A 242 -5.26 11.98 -3.23
CA SER A 242 -3.93 12.35 -3.73
C SER A 242 -2.81 12.00 -2.76
N ALA A 243 -3.07 12.06 -1.45
CA ALA A 243 -2.09 11.66 -0.44
C ALA A 243 -1.94 10.13 -0.37
N MET A 244 -3.05 9.39 -0.42
CA MET A 244 -3.03 7.91 -0.44
C MET A 244 -2.41 7.36 -1.72
N GLU A 245 -2.74 7.93 -2.89
CA GLU A 245 -2.09 7.55 -4.15
C GLU A 245 -0.59 7.82 -4.11
N ARG A 246 -0.17 8.97 -3.55
CA ARG A 246 1.25 9.27 -3.37
C ARG A 246 1.92 8.25 -2.47
N ALA A 247 1.31 7.89 -1.34
CA ALA A 247 1.84 6.88 -0.43
C ALA A 247 2.06 5.53 -1.16
N LEU A 248 1.06 5.07 -1.90
CA LEU A 248 1.15 3.82 -2.68
C LEU A 248 2.25 3.85 -3.76
N MET A 249 2.63 5.04 -4.25
CA MET A 249 3.71 5.22 -5.23
C MET A 249 5.09 5.28 -4.58
N THR A 250 5.21 5.86 -3.38
CA THR A 250 6.52 6.12 -2.73
C THR A 250 6.92 5.07 -1.70
N THR A 251 5.96 4.25 -1.25
CA THR A 251 6.15 3.22 -0.21
C THR A 251 6.55 1.88 -0.84
N ARG A 252 7.61 1.88 -1.67
CA ARG A 252 8.09 0.69 -2.38
C ARG A 252 8.43 -0.44 -1.41
N ASP A 253 7.92 -1.63 -1.71
CA ASP A 253 8.09 -2.87 -0.93
C ASP A 253 7.65 -2.78 0.54
N ARG A 254 6.81 -1.80 0.90
CA ARG A 254 6.22 -1.70 2.24
C ARG A 254 4.71 -1.76 2.11
N SER A 255 4.02 -1.99 3.23
CA SER A 255 2.55 -2.05 3.22
C SER A 255 1.94 -0.73 3.69
N VAL A 256 0.93 -0.26 2.97
CA VAL A 256 0.10 0.91 3.32
C VAL A 256 -1.22 0.40 3.90
N LEU A 257 -1.55 0.81 5.12
CA LEU A 257 -2.80 0.45 5.77
C LEU A 257 -3.85 1.54 5.57
N LEU A 258 -4.96 1.16 4.94
CA LEU A 258 -6.20 1.94 4.93
C LEU A 258 -7.09 1.48 6.09
N ASP A 259 -7.00 2.22 7.19
CA ASP A 259 -7.76 1.98 8.42
C ASP A 259 -9.10 2.72 8.40
N ASP A 260 -10.09 2.12 9.07
CA ASP A 260 -11.43 2.63 9.32
C ASP A 260 -11.98 3.67 8.32
N ILE A 261 -12.79 3.20 7.36
CA ILE A 261 -13.52 4.12 6.48
C ILE A 261 -14.70 4.69 7.25
N TYR A 262 -14.45 5.81 7.94
CA TYR A 262 -15.47 6.50 8.72
C TYR A 262 -16.74 6.77 7.88
N ILE A 263 -17.77 6.00 8.20
CA ILE A 263 -19.16 6.15 7.75
C ILE A 263 -19.81 7.23 8.63
N GLY A 264 -19.52 8.49 8.32
CA GLY A 264 -20.16 9.61 8.99
C GLY A 264 -21.66 9.71 8.73
N THR A 265 -22.36 10.55 9.50
CA THR A 265 -23.81 10.78 9.34
C THR A 265 -24.18 11.40 7.99
N ASN A 266 -23.22 12.02 7.29
CA ASN A 266 -23.43 12.59 5.96
C ASN A 266 -23.26 11.54 4.85
N LYS A 267 -24.39 11.02 4.38
CA LYS A 267 -24.47 9.99 3.32
C LYS A 267 -23.83 10.41 1.99
N ALA A 268 -23.79 11.70 1.65
CA ALA A 268 -23.17 12.16 0.41
C ALA A 268 -21.63 12.05 0.48
N LYS A 269 -21.04 12.51 1.59
CA LYS A 269 -19.59 12.35 1.84
C LYS A 269 -19.20 10.88 1.97
N GLN A 270 -20.06 10.06 2.58
CA GLN A 270 -19.84 8.62 2.65
C GLN A 270 -19.74 8.00 1.24
N ARG A 271 -20.66 8.35 0.33
CA ARG A 271 -20.64 7.84 -1.05
C ARG A 271 -19.39 8.28 -1.82
N GLU A 272 -18.95 9.52 -1.64
CA GLU A 272 -17.72 10.03 -2.25
C GLU A 272 -16.47 9.28 -1.75
N ARG A 273 -16.39 9.02 -0.44
CA ARG A 273 -15.30 8.24 0.18
C ARG A 273 -15.28 6.79 -0.28
N LEU A 274 -16.45 6.15 -0.40
CA LEU A 274 -16.54 4.78 -0.92
C LEU A 274 -16.11 4.70 -2.39
N ALA A 275 -16.51 5.66 -3.21
CA ALA A 275 -16.08 5.74 -4.61
C ALA A 275 -14.56 5.96 -4.73
N SER A 276 -14.02 6.82 -3.86
CA SER A 276 -12.59 7.10 -3.73
C SER A 276 -11.80 5.85 -3.34
N ALA A 277 -12.24 5.14 -2.29
CA ALA A 277 -11.61 3.90 -1.85
C ALA A 277 -11.66 2.81 -2.92
N ALA A 278 -12.78 2.66 -3.65
CA ALA A 278 -12.87 1.74 -4.79
C ALA A 278 -11.91 2.12 -5.94
N ALA A 279 -11.69 3.41 -6.18
CA ALA A 279 -10.71 3.88 -7.16
C ALA A 279 -9.26 3.58 -6.72
N LEU A 280 -8.94 3.69 -5.42
CA LEU A 280 -7.65 3.30 -4.86
C LEU A 280 -7.40 1.80 -4.97
N LEU A 281 -8.39 0.96 -4.64
CA LEU A 281 -8.28 -0.48 -4.82
C LEU A 281 -7.90 -0.83 -6.26
N ARG A 282 -8.55 -0.17 -7.23
CA ARG A 282 -8.23 -0.37 -8.65
C ARG A 282 -6.86 0.17 -9.03
N PHE A 283 -6.42 1.28 -8.44
CA PHE A 283 -5.07 1.80 -8.67
C PHE A 283 -4.00 0.85 -8.11
N ALA A 284 -4.15 0.39 -6.87
CA ALA A 284 -3.21 -0.52 -6.21
C ALA A 284 -3.07 -1.87 -6.93
N ALA A 285 -4.17 -2.38 -7.49
CA ALA A 285 -4.21 -3.66 -8.18
C ALA A 285 -4.14 -3.55 -9.72
N ASN A 286 -3.85 -2.37 -10.27
CA ASN A 286 -3.55 -2.23 -11.69
C ASN A 286 -2.03 -2.03 -11.86
N GLU A 287 -1.41 -2.94 -12.60
CA GLU A 287 0.02 -2.89 -12.93
C GLU A 287 0.34 -1.90 -14.07
N THR A 288 -0.69 -1.32 -14.70
CA THR A 288 -0.53 -0.34 -15.77
C THR A 288 -0.09 1.01 -15.23
N LYS A 289 1.07 1.50 -15.70
CA LYS A 289 1.58 2.84 -15.43
C LYS A 289 0.54 3.91 -15.79
N ARG A 290 0.19 4.77 -14.82
CA ARG A 290 -0.63 5.97 -15.08
C ARG A 290 0.27 7.13 -15.42
N THR A 291 -0.10 7.89 -16.45
CA THR A 291 0.56 9.17 -16.74
C THR A 291 0.03 10.24 -15.78
N LYS A 292 0.93 10.89 -15.05
CA LYS A 292 0.65 12.04 -14.20
C LYS A 292 1.49 13.21 -14.68
N THR A 293 0.86 14.35 -14.91
CA THR A 293 1.58 15.57 -15.24
C THR A 293 2.13 16.19 -13.95
N GLN A 294 3.44 16.37 -13.86
CA GLN A 294 4.13 17.07 -12.80
C GLN A 294 4.82 18.30 -13.42
N GLY A 295 4.20 19.48 -13.30
CA GLY A 295 4.67 20.67 -14.02
C GLY A 295 4.43 20.55 -15.53
N SER A 296 5.49 20.60 -16.34
CA SER A 296 5.45 20.42 -17.80
C SER A 296 5.78 19.00 -18.27
N THR A 297 6.15 18.09 -17.36
CA THR A 297 6.56 16.72 -17.69
C THR A 297 5.50 15.70 -17.29
N ASN A 298 5.38 14.66 -18.12
CA ASN A 298 4.53 13.50 -17.84
C ASN A 298 5.37 12.42 -17.16
N VAL A 299 5.05 12.13 -15.90
CA VAL A 299 5.68 11.07 -15.10
C VAL A 299 4.77 9.85 -15.12
N TYR A 300 5.33 8.68 -15.39
CA TYR A 300 4.60 7.42 -15.33
C TYR A 300 4.69 6.85 -13.91
N VAL A 301 3.54 6.64 -13.27
CA VAL A 301 3.46 6.17 -11.88
C VAL A 301 2.64 4.89 -11.76
N SER A 302 3.16 3.94 -10.99
CA SER A 302 2.53 2.66 -10.64
C SER A 302 2.55 2.45 -9.13
N CYS A 303 1.71 1.54 -8.62
CA CYS A 303 1.71 1.17 -7.22
C CYS A 303 2.96 0.34 -6.88
N ALA A 304 3.81 0.87 -6.01
CA ALA A 304 5.02 0.23 -5.51
C ALA A 304 4.82 -0.42 -4.13
N ALA A 305 3.72 -0.12 -3.44
CA ALA A 305 3.39 -0.64 -2.12
C ALA A 305 2.43 -1.85 -2.18
N GLY A 306 2.41 -2.64 -1.10
CA GLY A 306 1.29 -3.51 -0.77
C GLY A 306 0.16 -2.71 -0.11
N LEU A 307 -1.10 -2.98 -0.45
CA LEU A 307 -2.26 -2.31 0.18
C LEU A 307 -2.97 -3.25 1.17
N VAL A 308 -3.19 -2.79 2.39
CA VAL A 308 -3.96 -3.50 3.43
C VAL A 308 -5.22 -2.70 3.75
N VAL A 309 -6.37 -3.35 3.78
CA VAL A 309 -7.66 -2.71 4.04
C VAL A 309 -8.38 -3.37 5.20
N THR A 310 -8.75 -2.57 6.19
CA THR A 310 -9.59 -2.99 7.33
C THR A 310 -10.98 -2.32 7.32
N GLY A 311 -11.20 -1.36 6.42
CA GLY A 311 -12.46 -0.65 6.25
C GLY A 311 -13.58 -1.49 5.61
N GLU A 312 -14.81 -1.00 5.68
CA GLU A 312 -15.99 -1.61 5.03
C GLU A 312 -16.22 -0.99 3.64
N ILE A 313 -15.37 -1.33 2.67
CA ILE A 313 -15.59 -1.03 1.26
C ILE A 313 -16.44 -2.15 0.63
N PRO A 314 -17.65 -1.86 0.13
CA PRO A 314 -18.42 -2.86 -0.58
C PRO A 314 -17.75 -3.20 -1.91
N MET A 315 -17.41 -4.48 -2.10
CA MET A 315 -16.98 -4.99 -3.40
C MET A 315 -18.22 -5.27 -4.26
N GLU A 316 -18.42 -4.45 -5.29
CA GLU A 316 -19.59 -4.56 -6.19
C GLU A 316 -19.29 -5.39 -7.45
N ALA A 317 -18.02 -5.51 -7.85
CA ALA A 317 -17.62 -6.23 -9.07
C ALA A 317 -16.74 -7.45 -8.77
N SER A 318 -16.92 -8.54 -9.52
CA SER A 318 -16.07 -9.74 -9.43
C SER A 318 -14.59 -9.41 -9.68
N SER A 319 -14.30 -8.39 -10.48
CA SER A 319 -12.95 -7.92 -10.72
C SER A 319 -12.30 -7.29 -9.47
N ASP A 320 -13.09 -6.72 -8.57
CA ASP A 320 -12.59 -6.11 -7.32
C ASP A 320 -12.27 -7.24 -6.32
N VAL A 321 -13.13 -8.25 -6.22
CA VAL A 321 -12.91 -9.45 -5.38
C VAL A 321 -11.66 -10.23 -5.77
N THR A 322 -11.45 -10.43 -7.07
CA THR A 322 -10.36 -11.28 -7.59
C THR A 322 -8.97 -10.63 -7.51
N ARG A 323 -8.91 -9.39 -7.03
CA ARG A 323 -7.66 -8.67 -6.69
C ARG A 323 -7.32 -8.76 -5.21
N CYS A 324 -8.19 -9.39 -4.40
CA CYS A 324 -8.08 -9.38 -2.96
C CYS A 324 -7.76 -10.77 -2.40
N ILE A 325 -6.88 -10.80 -1.42
CA ILE A 325 -6.73 -11.86 -0.42
C ILE A 325 -7.71 -11.54 0.70
N ILE A 326 -8.81 -12.28 0.74
CA ILE A 326 -9.90 -12.03 1.70
C ILE A 326 -9.71 -12.92 2.92
N VAL A 327 -9.40 -12.29 4.06
CA VAL A 327 -9.30 -12.96 5.36
C VAL A 327 -10.48 -12.53 6.22
N ARG A 328 -11.27 -13.50 6.68
CA ARG A 328 -12.42 -13.25 7.55
C ARG A 328 -12.09 -13.60 9.00
N ILE A 329 -12.27 -12.65 9.89
CA ILE A 329 -12.16 -12.86 11.34
C ILE A 329 -13.58 -13.01 11.89
N ARG A 330 -13.97 -14.25 12.19
CA ARG A 330 -15.33 -14.60 12.62
C ARG A 330 -15.50 -14.63 14.14
N GLU A 331 -14.41 -14.61 14.88
CA GLU A 331 -14.40 -14.62 16.34
C GLU A 331 -13.41 -13.58 16.88
N LYS A 332 -13.58 -13.20 18.14
CA LYS A 332 -12.75 -12.19 18.76
C LYS A 332 -11.37 -12.78 19.11
N LEU A 333 -10.33 -12.26 18.47
CA LEU A 333 -8.94 -12.77 18.60
C LEU A 333 -8.30 -12.54 19.98
N ALA A 334 -8.80 -11.56 20.75
CA ALA A 334 -8.34 -11.29 22.10
C ALA A 334 -9.51 -11.41 23.09
N GLY A 335 -9.45 -12.44 23.94
CA GLY A 335 -10.34 -12.60 25.10
C GLY A 335 -9.75 -11.95 26.36
N SER A 336 -10.60 -11.67 27.35
CA SER A 336 -10.18 -11.10 28.65
C SER A 336 -9.21 -12.00 29.44
N SER A 337 -9.11 -13.28 29.08
CA SER A 337 -8.29 -14.28 29.77
C SER A 337 -6.87 -14.43 29.22
N ASN A 338 -6.53 -13.83 28.07
CA ASN A 338 -5.17 -13.92 27.51
C ASN A 338 -4.87 -12.76 26.54
N PRO A 339 -4.64 -11.53 27.06
CA PRO A 339 -4.31 -10.40 26.21
C PRO A 339 -2.98 -10.66 25.48
N VAL A 340 -3.02 -10.63 24.15
CA VAL A 340 -1.80 -10.55 23.35
C VAL A 340 -1.31 -9.11 23.43
N ASP A 341 -0.09 -8.92 23.91
CA ASP A 341 0.59 -7.65 23.76
C ASP A 341 0.91 -7.43 22.28
N LEU A 342 0.08 -6.61 21.63
CA LEU A 342 0.15 -6.34 20.20
C LEU A 342 1.41 -5.56 19.82
N GLU A 343 1.91 -4.72 20.73
CA GLU A 343 3.12 -3.94 20.50
C GLU A 343 4.34 -4.85 20.57
N SER A 344 4.44 -5.67 21.61
CA SER A 344 5.49 -6.71 21.72
C SER A 344 5.45 -7.68 20.52
N LEU A 345 4.26 -8.11 20.09
CA LEU A 345 4.12 -8.99 18.93
C LEU A 345 4.55 -8.30 17.63
N ARG A 346 4.29 -6.99 17.48
CA ARG A 346 4.74 -6.22 16.31
C ARG A 346 6.27 -6.17 16.27
N HIS A 347 6.91 -5.90 17.40
CA HIS A 347 8.37 -5.91 17.47
C HIS A 347 8.96 -7.29 17.19
N THR A 348 8.34 -8.34 17.72
CA THR A 348 8.68 -9.74 17.41
C THR A 348 8.58 -10.02 15.91
N ALA A 349 7.50 -9.58 15.27
CA ALA A 349 7.29 -9.74 13.84
C ALA A 349 8.31 -8.96 12.99
N ALA A 350 8.65 -7.73 13.40
CA ALA A 350 9.66 -6.91 12.73
C ALA A 350 11.07 -7.52 12.86
N THR A 351 11.45 -8.05 14.03
CA THR A 351 12.72 -8.76 14.22
C THR A 351 12.79 -10.04 13.39
N ALA A 352 11.69 -10.81 13.32
CA ALA A 352 11.62 -11.98 12.45
C ALA A 352 11.74 -11.60 10.96
N MET A 353 11.10 -10.50 10.54
CA MET A 353 11.17 -9.97 9.17
C MET A 353 12.59 -9.53 8.81
N GLN A 354 13.29 -8.83 9.70
CA GLN A 354 14.68 -8.41 9.49
C GLN A 354 15.56 -9.60 9.12
N GLY A 355 15.55 -10.66 9.94
CA GLY A 355 16.37 -11.84 9.68
C GLY A 355 15.94 -12.58 8.40
N PHE A 356 14.64 -12.63 8.11
CA PHE A 356 14.14 -13.21 6.86
C PHE A 356 14.67 -12.45 5.64
N LEU A 357 14.64 -11.12 5.65
CA LEU A 357 15.12 -10.30 4.54
C LEU A 357 16.62 -10.48 4.31
N ALA A 358 17.43 -10.54 5.38
CA ALA A 358 18.85 -10.83 5.26
C ALA A 358 19.10 -12.21 4.62
N TRP A 359 18.43 -13.26 5.13
CA TRP A 359 18.53 -14.62 4.61
C TRP A 359 18.03 -14.75 3.16
N PHE A 360 16.98 -14.01 2.81
CA PHE A 360 16.37 -14.02 1.48
C PHE A 360 17.28 -13.31 0.47
N GLY A 361 17.91 -12.19 0.84
CA GLY A 361 18.82 -11.42 -0.03
C GLY A 361 20.01 -12.24 -0.53
N GLU A 362 20.58 -13.10 0.33
CA GLU A 362 21.65 -14.04 -0.03
C GLU A 362 21.23 -15.05 -1.11
N ARG A 363 19.92 -15.34 -1.20
CA ARG A 363 19.32 -16.36 -2.08
C ARG A 363 18.46 -15.75 -3.18
N TYR A 364 18.51 -14.43 -3.34
CA TYR A 364 17.63 -13.69 -4.25
C TYR A 364 17.68 -14.24 -5.68
N GLU A 365 18.88 -14.39 -6.25
CA GLU A 365 19.07 -14.87 -7.62
C GLU A 365 18.69 -16.36 -7.79
N GLU A 366 18.99 -17.20 -6.79
CA GLU A 366 18.55 -18.60 -6.78
C GLU A 366 17.02 -18.66 -6.86
N PHE A 367 16.34 -17.91 -6.01
CA PHE A 367 14.89 -17.86 -5.95
C PHE A 367 14.27 -17.27 -7.21
N ARG A 368 14.85 -16.18 -7.73
CA ARG A 368 14.42 -15.52 -8.97
C ARG A 368 14.47 -16.48 -10.16
N SER A 369 15.54 -17.28 -10.26
CA SER A 369 15.75 -18.20 -11.38
C SER A 369 14.70 -19.32 -11.47
N ARG A 370 14.07 -19.70 -10.34
CA ARG A 370 13.19 -20.87 -10.27
C ARG A 370 11.71 -20.56 -10.05
N ILE A 371 11.37 -19.47 -9.35
CA ILE A 371 10.00 -19.21 -8.89
C ILE A 371 8.96 -19.24 -10.02
N LYS A 372 9.30 -18.72 -11.21
CA LYS A 372 8.41 -18.73 -12.36
C LYS A 372 8.09 -20.15 -12.84
N SER A 373 9.11 -21.01 -12.93
CA SER A 373 8.93 -22.42 -13.32
C SER A 373 8.15 -23.21 -12.26
N GLU A 374 8.38 -22.92 -10.98
CA GLU A 374 7.64 -23.53 -9.87
C GLU A 374 6.17 -23.12 -9.90
N MET A 375 5.87 -21.85 -10.18
CA MET A 375 4.51 -21.36 -10.37
C MET A 375 3.82 -22.10 -11.52
N GLU A 376 4.44 -22.13 -12.70
CA GLU A 376 3.87 -22.77 -13.88
C GLU A 376 3.59 -24.26 -13.63
N SER A 377 4.53 -24.96 -12.97
CA SER A 377 4.36 -26.37 -12.60
C SER A 377 3.22 -26.59 -11.60
N GLN A 378 3.12 -25.77 -10.55
CA GLN A 378 2.06 -25.92 -9.55
C GLN A 378 0.69 -25.55 -10.11
N LEU A 379 0.60 -24.49 -10.92
CA LEU A 379 -0.67 -24.06 -11.51
C LEU A 379 -1.18 -25.04 -12.56
N ALA A 380 -0.30 -25.70 -13.32
CA ALA A 380 -0.68 -26.74 -14.28
C ALA A 380 -1.35 -27.97 -13.61
N ALA A 381 -1.05 -28.24 -12.34
CA ALA A 381 -1.69 -29.32 -11.58
C ALA A 381 -3.13 -29.00 -11.17
N VAL A 382 -3.54 -27.72 -11.19
CA VAL A 382 -4.86 -27.25 -10.72
C VAL A 382 -5.84 -27.12 -11.89
N LYS A 383 -6.52 -28.22 -12.23
CA LYS A 383 -7.36 -28.35 -13.44
C LYS A 383 -8.70 -27.56 -13.46
N SER A 384 -9.20 -27.03 -12.34
CA SER A 384 -10.64 -26.68 -12.25
C SER A 384 -11.02 -25.34 -11.58
N ALA A 385 -10.09 -24.40 -11.36
CA ALA A 385 -10.44 -23.11 -10.75
C ALA A 385 -10.62 -22.00 -11.81
N PRO A 386 -11.73 -21.24 -11.81
CA PRO A 386 -12.10 -20.31 -12.87
C PRO A 386 -11.31 -18.99 -12.87
N ASN A 387 -10.54 -18.68 -11.82
CA ASN A 387 -9.84 -17.40 -11.71
C ASN A 387 -8.31 -17.52 -11.64
N GLU A 388 -7.66 -17.29 -12.78
CA GLU A 388 -6.19 -17.33 -12.93
C GLU A 388 -5.47 -16.30 -12.06
N ARG A 389 -6.06 -15.12 -11.83
CA ARG A 389 -5.43 -14.08 -11.00
C ARG A 389 -5.33 -14.55 -9.55
N VAL A 390 -6.43 -15.04 -8.99
CA VAL A 390 -6.46 -15.53 -7.59
C VAL A 390 -5.49 -16.69 -7.40
N LYS A 391 -5.40 -17.61 -8.38
CA LYS A 391 -4.43 -18.72 -8.32
C LYS A 391 -2.99 -18.22 -8.17
N LYS A 392 -2.59 -17.24 -9.00
CA LYS A 392 -1.23 -16.66 -8.95
C LYS A 392 -0.96 -15.98 -7.61
N SER A 393 -1.90 -15.17 -7.11
CA SER A 393 -1.74 -14.53 -5.79
C SER A 393 -1.66 -15.53 -4.64
N LEU A 394 -2.45 -16.60 -4.67
CA LEU A 394 -2.36 -17.66 -3.65
C LEU A 394 -1.04 -18.43 -3.75
N PHE A 395 -0.54 -18.67 -4.98
CA PHE A 395 0.79 -19.25 -5.18
C PHE A 395 1.89 -18.36 -4.58
N GLU A 396 1.87 -17.05 -4.86
CA GLU A 396 2.85 -16.10 -4.34
C GLU A 396 2.91 -16.12 -2.81
N LEU A 397 1.75 -16.07 -2.15
CA LEU A 397 1.65 -16.16 -0.69
C LEU A 397 2.13 -17.52 -0.16
N TYR A 398 1.71 -18.62 -0.80
CA TYR A 398 2.15 -19.97 -0.43
C TYR A 398 3.67 -20.12 -0.51
N TRP A 399 4.24 -19.67 -1.63
CA TRP A 399 5.66 -19.78 -1.92
C TRP A 399 6.50 -18.99 -0.92
N LEU A 400 6.11 -17.74 -0.65
CA LEU A 400 6.79 -16.89 0.33
C LEU A 400 6.70 -17.44 1.76
N LEU A 401 5.54 -17.97 2.16
CA LEU A 401 5.40 -18.63 3.46
C LEU A 401 6.28 -19.88 3.55
N CYS A 402 6.38 -20.67 2.48
CA CYS A 402 7.31 -21.81 2.45
C CYS A 402 8.76 -21.35 2.64
N ARG A 403 9.19 -20.28 1.93
CA ARG A 403 10.54 -19.70 2.12
C ARG A 403 10.75 -19.21 3.54
N PHE A 404 9.74 -18.60 4.16
CA PHE A 404 9.80 -18.18 5.55
C PHE A 404 10.01 -19.37 6.51
N PHE A 405 9.39 -20.53 6.25
CA PHE A 405 9.62 -21.73 7.05
C PHE A 405 10.95 -22.43 6.75
N ASP A 406 11.47 -22.35 5.52
CA ASP A 406 12.85 -22.77 5.22
C ASP A 406 13.87 -21.91 6.01
N TYR A 407 13.63 -20.61 6.06
CA TYR A 407 14.39 -19.69 6.90
C TYR A 407 14.26 -20.03 8.39
N ALA A 408 13.05 -20.27 8.88
CA ALA A 408 12.81 -20.64 10.28
C ALA A 408 13.56 -21.92 10.68
N GLU A 409 13.65 -22.91 9.79
CA GLU A 409 14.47 -24.10 9.97
C GLU A 409 15.96 -23.75 9.95
N ALA A 410 16.42 -22.93 9.00
CA ALA A 410 17.82 -22.54 8.86
C ALA A 410 18.38 -21.81 10.08
N VAL A 411 17.55 -21.01 10.77
CA VAL A 411 17.94 -20.33 12.03
C VAL A 411 17.67 -21.17 13.29
N GLY A 412 17.21 -22.41 13.13
CA GLY A 412 16.96 -23.33 14.25
C GLY A 412 15.70 -23.01 15.07
N ALA A 413 14.80 -22.16 14.57
CA ALA A 413 13.55 -21.81 15.27
C ALA A 413 12.49 -22.92 15.18
N VAL A 414 12.56 -23.77 14.15
CA VAL A 414 11.69 -24.95 14.00
C VAL A 414 12.48 -26.16 13.53
N SER A 415 12.01 -27.36 13.88
CA SER A 415 12.55 -28.61 13.33
C SER A 415 12.02 -28.89 11.92
N ALA A 416 12.70 -29.75 11.17
CA ALA A 416 12.25 -30.22 9.86
C ALA A 416 10.83 -30.83 9.88
N VAL A 417 10.48 -31.54 10.97
CA VAL A 417 9.14 -32.13 11.16
C VAL A 417 8.10 -31.03 11.34
N ALA A 418 8.37 -30.07 12.24
CA ALA A 418 7.46 -28.95 12.51
C ALA A 418 7.25 -28.07 11.27
N LYS A 419 8.31 -27.84 10.49
CA LYS A 419 8.23 -27.15 9.19
C LYS A 419 7.20 -27.82 8.26
N GLY A 420 7.21 -29.14 8.16
CA GLY A 420 6.24 -29.89 7.35
C GLY A 420 4.78 -29.68 7.79
N GLU A 421 4.55 -29.54 9.10
CA GLU A 421 3.23 -29.22 9.66
C GLU A 421 2.80 -27.79 9.31
N PHE A 422 3.71 -26.82 9.42
CA PHE A 422 3.40 -25.43 9.08
C PHE A 422 3.13 -25.24 7.59
N VAL A 423 3.88 -25.91 6.70
CA VAL A 423 3.60 -25.90 5.25
C VAL A 423 2.20 -26.46 4.95
N ARG A 424 1.78 -27.51 5.67
CA ARG A 424 0.42 -28.07 5.55
C ARG A 424 -0.64 -27.10 6.07
N ALA A 425 -0.38 -26.45 7.21
CA ALA A 425 -1.26 -25.42 7.77
C ALA A 425 -1.41 -24.22 6.82
N THR A 426 -0.33 -23.81 6.13
CA THR A 426 -0.39 -22.78 5.09
C THR A 426 -1.31 -23.17 3.94
N ALA A 427 -1.19 -24.40 3.43
CA ALA A 427 -2.09 -24.88 2.36
C ALA A 427 -3.56 -24.85 2.79
N GLN A 428 -3.85 -25.22 4.03
CA GLN A 428 -5.20 -25.16 4.60
C GLN A 428 -5.71 -23.72 4.77
N ALA A 429 -4.88 -22.83 5.32
CA ALA A 429 -5.24 -21.43 5.52
C ALA A 429 -5.52 -20.71 4.18
N LEU A 430 -4.69 -20.95 3.16
CA LEU A 430 -4.91 -20.38 1.82
C LEU A 430 -6.09 -21.02 1.10
N THR A 431 -6.46 -22.26 1.45
CA THR A 431 -7.73 -22.86 1.03
C THR A 431 -8.92 -22.13 1.63
N GLU A 432 -8.87 -21.71 2.90
CA GLU A 432 -9.94 -20.88 3.50
C GLU A 432 -10.02 -19.50 2.83
N VAL A 433 -8.88 -18.88 2.49
CA VAL A 433 -8.85 -17.64 1.69
C VAL A 433 -9.56 -17.85 0.35
N TRP A 434 -9.29 -18.95 -0.36
CA TRP A 434 -9.99 -19.29 -1.59
C TRP A 434 -11.50 -19.41 -1.38
N HIS A 435 -11.94 -20.07 -0.31
CA HIS A 435 -13.36 -20.20 0.02
C HIS A 435 -14.01 -18.83 0.28
N ASN A 436 -13.34 -17.93 1.02
CA ASN A 436 -13.82 -16.57 1.26
C ASN A 436 -13.99 -15.77 -0.05
N ILE A 437 -13.03 -15.89 -0.97
CA ILE A 437 -13.10 -15.26 -2.30
C ILE A 437 -14.25 -15.85 -3.12
N ALA A 438 -14.38 -17.18 -3.16
CA ALA A 438 -15.43 -17.87 -3.90
C ALA A 438 -16.84 -17.58 -3.35
N GLU A 439 -16.97 -17.38 -2.04
CA GLU A 439 -18.21 -16.94 -1.40
C GLU A 439 -18.59 -15.51 -1.82
N GLU A 440 -17.65 -14.58 -1.81
CA GLU A 440 -17.90 -13.19 -2.26
C GLU A 440 -18.21 -13.11 -3.75
N LEU A 441 -17.56 -13.93 -4.59
CA LEU A 441 -17.90 -14.04 -6.02
C LEU A 441 -19.33 -14.54 -6.22
N ARG A 442 -19.70 -15.65 -5.56
CA ARG A 442 -21.07 -16.18 -5.61
C ARG A 442 -22.09 -15.15 -5.12
N ARG A 443 -21.77 -14.38 -4.08
CA ARG A 443 -22.63 -13.28 -3.61
C ARG A 443 -22.86 -12.24 -4.70
N ILE A 444 -21.81 -11.79 -5.38
CA ILE A 444 -21.92 -10.80 -6.46
C ILE A 444 -22.71 -11.35 -7.64
N GLU A 445 -22.45 -12.60 -8.05
CA GLU A 445 -23.13 -13.26 -9.15
C GLU A 445 -24.63 -13.44 -8.89
N ASN A 446 -24.99 -13.82 -7.67
CA ASN A 446 -26.38 -14.01 -7.24
C ASN A 446 -27.09 -12.70 -6.86
N CYS A 447 -26.37 -11.58 -6.80
CA CYS A 447 -26.95 -10.30 -6.40
C CYS A 447 -27.85 -9.75 -7.52
N PRO A 448 -29.12 -9.39 -7.25
CA PRO A 448 -30.00 -8.84 -8.27
C PRO A 448 -29.45 -7.54 -8.89
N LYS A 449 -29.22 -7.54 -10.21
CA LYS A 449 -28.63 -6.39 -10.93
C LYS A 449 -29.49 -5.14 -10.98
N THR A 450 -30.80 -5.26 -10.71
CA THR A 450 -31.74 -4.12 -10.73
C THR A 450 -32.55 -4.06 -9.45
N ILE A 451 -32.91 -2.85 -9.03
CA ILE A 451 -33.80 -2.64 -7.88
C ILE A 451 -35.15 -3.36 -8.06
N ARG A 452 -35.63 -3.52 -9.30
CA ARG A 452 -36.82 -4.31 -9.63
C ARG A 452 -36.62 -5.78 -9.27
N ALA A 453 -35.56 -6.40 -9.77
CA ALA A 453 -35.25 -7.79 -9.47
C ALA A 453 -35.01 -8.01 -7.97
N ALA A 454 -34.37 -7.07 -7.29
CA ALA A 454 -34.20 -7.10 -5.84
C ALA A 454 -35.54 -7.11 -5.09
N ILE A 455 -36.49 -6.28 -5.51
CA ILE A 455 -37.84 -6.25 -4.92
C ILE A 455 -38.56 -7.58 -5.16
N ILE A 456 -38.49 -8.14 -6.37
CA ILE A 456 -39.11 -9.45 -6.70
C ILE A 456 -38.52 -10.54 -5.81
N SER A 457 -37.21 -10.68 -5.80
CA SER A 457 -36.49 -11.66 -4.96
C SER A 457 -36.84 -11.51 -3.48
N GLY A 458 -36.91 -10.28 -2.97
CA GLY A 458 -37.24 -10.02 -1.56
C GLY A 458 -38.69 -10.31 -1.21
N VAL A 459 -39.61 -10.17 -2.16
CA VAL A 459 -41.02 -10.55 -2.00
C VAL A 459 -41.15 -12.08 -1.99
N GLU A 460 -40.50 -12.77 -2.93
CA GLU A 460 -40.50 -14.24 -3.03
C GLU A 460 -39.91 -14.90 -1.77
N GLN A 461 -38.83 -14.32 -1.23
CA GLN A 461 -38.16 -14.80 -0.02
C GLN A 461 -38.78 -14.26 1.28
N GLN A 462 -39.82 -13.44 1.20
CA GLN A 462 -40.41 -12.74 2.35
C GLN A 462 -39.39 -11.96 3.20
N ALA A 463 -38.36 -11.40 2.57
CA ALA A 463 -37.22 -10.75 3.21
C ALA A 463 -37.53 -9.39 3.86
N PHE A 464 -38.72 -8.82 3.62
CA PHE A 464 -39.19 -7.61 4.29
C PHE A 464 -40.71 -7.58 4.42
N SER A 465 -41.22 -6.83 5.39
CA SER A 465 -42.67 -6.71 5.61
C SER A 465 -43.34 -5.87 4.53
N TYR A 466 -44.30 -6.46 3.81
CA TYR A 466 -45.16 -5.77 2.86
C TYR A 466 -46.62 -6.22 3.02
N SER A 467 -47.55 -5.45 2.44
CA SER A 467 -48.95 -5.86 2.27
C SER A 467 -49.39 -5.63 0.84
N THR A 468 -50.46 -6.29 0.40
CA THR A 468 -51.06 -6.07 -0.92
C THR A 468 -52.30 -5.21 -0.81
N HIS A 469 -52.37 -4.12 -1.59
CA HIS A 469 -53.55 -3.25 -1.66
C HIS A 469 -53.78 -2.75 -3.09
N LYS A 470 -54.98 -2.96 -3.65
CA LYS A 470 -55.38 -2.53 -5.00
C LYS A 470 -54.34 -2.87 -6.09
N GLY A 471 -53.89 -4.13 -6.13
CA GLY A 471 -52.92 -4.60 -7.12
C GLY A 471 -51.49 -4.05 -6.95
N CYS A 472 -51.18 -3.41 -5.82
CA CYS A 472 -49.85 -2.93 -5.48
C CYS A 472 -49.28 -3.69 -4.28
N ILE A 473 -47.96 -3.86 -4.29
CA ILE A 473 -47.17 -4.16 -3.10
C ILE A 473 -46.95 -2.86 -2.36
N CYS A 474 -47.41 -2.81 -1.11
CA CYS A 474 -47.33 -1.68 -0.22
C CYS A 474 -46.28 -1.95 0.85
N VAL A 475 -45.15 -1.25 0.78
CA VAL A 475 -44.02 -1.42 1.69
C VAL A 475 -43.65 -0.10 2.33
N LYS A 476 -43.25 -0.14 3.60
CA LYS A 476 -42.71 1.04 4.28
C LYS A 476 -41.33 1.36 3.69
N LEU A 477 -41.10 2.62 3.34
CA LEU A 477 -39.82 3.07 2.78
C LEU A 477 -38.60 2.68 3.66
N PRO A 478 -38.65 2.80 5.01
CA PRO A 478 -37.57 2.30 5.87
C PRO A 478 -37.31 0.80 5.73
N ALA A 479 -38.37 -0.03 5.64
CA ALA A 479 -38.24 -1.48 5.57
C ALA A 479 -37.59 -1.92 4.23
N LEU A 480 -38.04 -1.34 3.11
CA LEU A 480 -37.43 -1.61 1.81
C LEU A 480 -35.98 -1.09 1.76
N THR A 481 -35.71 0.08 2.34
CA THR A 481 -34.36 0.65 2.37
C THR A 481 -33.42 -0.26 3.16
N LYS A 482 -33.83 -0.73 4.35
CA LYS A 482 -33.04 -1.67 5.17
C LYS A 482 -32.73 -2.96 4.41
N TYR A 483 -33.74 -3.56 3.78
CA TYR A 483 -33.53 -4.76 2.95
C TYR A 483 -32.50 -4.53 1.82
N LEU A 484 -32.60 -3.40 1.10
CA LEU A 484 -31.64 -3.08 0.04
C LEU A 484 -30.24 -2.78 0.58
N GLN A 485 -30.13 -2.13 1.75
CA GLN A 485 -28.85 -1.92 2.43
C GLN A 485 -28.18 -3.25 2.78
N GLU A 486 -28.93 -4.21 3.30
CA GLU A 486 -28.43 -5.55 3.66
C GLU A 486 -28.06 -6.36 2.41
N LEU A 487 -28.95 -6.41 1.41
CA LEU A 487 -28.75 -7.15 0.15
C LEU A 487 -27.49 -6.69 -0.60
N TYR A 488 -27.28 -5.38 -0.70
CA TYR A 488 -26.15 -4.80 -1.43
C TYR A 488 -24.94 -4.49 -0.53
N ARG A 489 -25.02 -4.74 0.79
CA ARG A 489 -24.03 -4.30 1.81
C ARG A 489 -23.67 -2.82 1.68
N ARG A 490 -24.69 -1.98 1.52
CA ARG A 490 -24.54 -0.54 1.28
C ARG A 490 -25.28 0.29 2.30
N SER A 491 -24.60 0.63 3.39
CA SER A 491 -25.15 1.48 4.45
C SER A 491 -25.44 2.92 3.98
N ASP A 492 -24.78 3.38 2.91
CA ASP A 492 -24.93 4.73 2.34
C ASP A 492 -26.28 4.96 1.63
N LEU A 493 -27.03 3.90 1.30
CA LEU A 493 -28.35 4.05 0.67
C LEU A 493 -29.30 4.83 1.60
N SER A 494 -29.87 5.91 1.08
CA SER A 494 -30.84 6.74 1.80
C SER A 494 -32.27 6.45 1.33
N GLU A 495 -33.24 6.66 2.21
CA GLU A 495 -34.66 6.58 1.85
C GLU A 495 -35.01 7.50 0.66
N GLN A 496 -34.41 8.70 0.63
CA GLN A 496 -34.57 9.66 -0.46
C GLN A 496 -34.00 9.10 -1.77
N TYR A 497 -32.81 8.49 -1.73
CA TYR A 497 -32.18 7.87 -2.89
C TYR A 497 -33.01 6.70 -3.43
N VAL A 498 -33.46 5.79 -2.54
CA VAL A 498 -34.30 4.65 -2.90
C VAL A 498 -35.60 5.13 -3.54
N ALA A 499 -36.29 6.10 -2.91
CA ALA A 499 -37.52 6.66 -3.46
C ALA A 499 -37.30 7.35 -4.82
N ALA A 500 -36.19 8.08 -5.00
CA ALA A 500 -35.85 8.72 -6.26
C ALA A 500 -35.56 7.70 -7.37
N ARG A 501 -34.80 6.64 -7.09
CA ARG A 501 -34.52 5.55 -8.04
C ARG A 501 -35.80 4.81 -8.44
N LEU A 502 -36.67 4.49 -7.49
CA LEU A 502 -37.96 3.85 -7.79
C LEU A 502 -38.85 4.75 -8.66
N ARG A 503 -38.83 6.07 -8.46
CA ARG A 503 -39.50 7.02 -9.37
C ARG A 503 -38.86 7.04 -10.76
N GLN A 504 -37.53 7.12 -10.83
CA GLN A 504 -36.78 7.18 -12.10
C GLN A 504 -37.07 5.96 -12.98
N TYR A 505 -37.14 4.76 -12.38
CA TYR A 505 -37.49 3.52 -13.09
C TYR A 505 -38.99 3.30 -13.25
N ASN A 506 -39.81 4.31 -12.96
CA ASN A 506 -41.27 4.26 -13.04
C ASN A 506 -41.88 3.08 -12.27
N LEU A 507 -41.32 2.70 -11.11
CA LEU A 507 -41.79 1.55 -10.31
C LEU A 507 -42.89 1.94 -9.30
N LEU A 508 -43.13 3.23 -9.08
CA LEU A 508 -44.11 3.71 -8.09
C LEU A 508 -45.43 4.15 -8.72
N SER A 509 -46.54 3.74 -8.10
CA SER A 509 -47.84 4.36 -8.30
C SER A 509 -47.85 5.69 -7.55
N ILE A 510 -48.01 6.81 -8.27
CA ILE A 510 -48.04 8.17 -7.71
C ILE A 510 -49.49 8.69 -7.78
N ASP A 511 -49.90 9.53 -6.84
CA ASP A 511 -51.19 10.23 -6.86
C ASP A 511 -51.01 11.72 -7.21
N ALA A 512 -52.11 12.48 -7.24
CA ALA A 512 -52.08 13.92 -7.52
C ALA A 512 -51.14 14.73 -6.61
N SER A 513 -50.75 14.20 -5.42
CA SER A 513 -49.81 14.87 -4.53
C SER A 513 -48.36 14.84 -5.03
N LYS A 514 -48.08 14.09 -6.11
CA LYS A 514 -46.75 13.87 -6.71
C LYS A 514 -45.72 13.26 -5.73
N LYS A 515 -46.11 12.84 -4.52
CA LYS A 515 -45.23 12.22 -3.52
C LYS A 515 -44.91 10.76 -3.87
N SER A 516 -43.75 10.25 -3.45
CA SER A 516 -43.34 8.85 -3.67
C SER A 516 -44.19 7.86 -2.86
N THR A 517 -44.91 8.34 -1.85
CA THR A 517 -45.67 7.51 -0.91
C THR A 517 -47.14 7.90 -0.88
N LYS A 518 -48.03 6.91 -0.77
CA LYS A 518 -49.49 7.07 -0.65
C LYS A 518 -49.95 6.80 0.78
N LYS A 519 -50.99 7.49 1.23
CA LYS A 519 -51.65 7.18 2.52
C LYS A 519 -52.61 6.01 2.33
N ILE A 520 -52.42 4.95 3.10
CA ILE A 520 -53.32 3.79 3.20
C ILE A 520 -53.61 3.60 4.68
N TYR A 521 -54.89 3.69 5.06
CA TYR A 521 -55.35 3.64 6.47
C TYR A 521 -54.54 4.55 7.41
N GLY A 522 -54.32 5.80 7.00
CA GLY A 522 -53.59 6.82 7.77
C GLY A 522 -52.06 6.70 7.74
N LYS A 523 -51.48 5.59 7.26
CA LYS A 523 -50.02 5.36 7.18
C LYS A 523 -49.49 5.53 5.75
N ARG A 524 -48.25 6.00 5.60
CA ARG A 524 -47.61 6.22 4.28
C ARG A 524 -46.83 4.99 3.83
N TYR A 525 -47.06 4.55 2.59
CA TYR A 525 -46.38 3.41 1.97
C TYR A 525 -45.87 3.77 0.58
N LEU A 526 -44.77 3.13 0.16
CA LEU A 526 -44.44 3.00 -1.26
C LEU A 526 -45.45 2.01 -1.88
N CYS A 527 -46.11 2.40 -2.96
CA CYS A 527 -47.02 1.52 -3.68
C CYS A 527 -46.39 1.12 -5.02
N ILE A 528 -45.99 -0.14 -5.13
CA ILE A 528 -45.33 -0.71 -6.30
C ILE A 528 -46.35 -1.60 -7.01
N PRO A 529 -46.90 -1.21 -8.18
CA PRO A 529 -47.85 -2.03 -8.91
C PRO A 529 -47.24 -3.38 -9.28
N ILE A 530 -47.95 -4.47 -9.02
CA ILE A 530 -47.49 -5.83 -9.35
C ILE A 530 -47.26 -5.95 -10.87
N SER A 531 -48.06 -5.26 -11.69
CA SER A 531 -47.88 -5.20 -13.15
C SER A 531 -46.53 -4.61 -13.59
N ARG A 532 -45.89 -3.79 -12.76
CA ARG A 532 -44.57 -3.20 -13.05
C ARG A 532 -43.41 -4.05 -12.55
N LEU A 533 -43.70 -5.12 -11.80
CA LEU A 533 -42.74 -6.12 -11.35
C LEU A 533 -42.70 -7.36 -12.26
N LYS A 534 -43.74 -7.61 -13.06
CA LYS A 534 -43.72 -8.69 -14.05
C LYS A 534 -42.85 -8.30 -15.26
N LEU A 535 -41.87 -9.14 -15.60
CA LEU A 535 -41.28 -9.16 -16.95
C LEU A 535 -42.41 -9.48 -17.94
N GLY A 536 -42.44 -8.77 -19.07
CA GLY A 536 -43.20 -9.25 -20.21
C GLY A 536 -42.76 -10.67 -20.50
N SER A 537 -43.73 -11.57 -20.56
CA SER A 537 -43.61 -12.84 -21.26
C SER A 537 -42.95 -12.59 -22.62
N HIS A 538 -41.88 -13.34 -22.88
CA HIS A 538 -41.25 -13.62 -24.17
C HIS A 538 -41.59 -12.66 -25.33
N GLN A 539 -40.61 -11.87 -25.74
CA GLN A 539 -40.36 -11.69 -27.18
C GLN A 539 -38.97 -12.23 -27.48
N VAL A 540 -38.93 -13.03 -28.54
CA VAL A 540 -37.86 -13.89 -29.07
C VAL A 540 -36.53 -13.17 -29.21
#